data_AF-S5UYQ7-F1
#
_entry.id   AF-S5UYQ7-F1
#
_cell.length_a   1.000
_cell.length_b   1.000
_cell.length_c   1.000
_cell.angle_alpha   90.00
_cell.angle_beta   90.00
_cell.angle_gamma   90.00
#
_symmetry.space_group_name_H-M   'P 1'
#
loop_
_entity.id
_entity.type
_entity.pdbx_description
1 polymer ?
#
loop_
_entity_poly.entity_id
_entity_poly.type
_entity_poly.pdbx_seq_one_letter_code
_entity_poly.pdbx_strand_id
1 'polypeptide(L)'
;MFVVRTTGRSAAVDDDRREFKLLGRRQQTGDVNGDGYGDLVTGIADDDSLMNATGAAHRGGEIQVLYGSARGIGVGQQPQVLHQATAGVPGTAENGDQFGQSLSVGDVDADGYADVLVGSPGEAVGKLEGAGTAVLLRGSASGLTTAKAVGVTQNTAGVPGAAETGDQFGGTAHLADLNRDGRAETVVGVPRENSDGCLWVARGSAAGPVLGGSVNLCGKSAGISVRGSKGYFGAAVAGPHIAGQAGRGHGHGGPFAYGSP
;
A
#
# COMPACT_ATOMS: atom_id res chain seq x y z
N MET A 1 60.10 1.98 -45.93
CA MET A 1 59.20 0.84 -45.70
C MET A 1 57.77 1.35 -45.86
N PHE A 2 57.08 0.83 -46.88
CA PHE A 2 55.66 1.10 -47.16
C PHE A 2 54.77 0.57 -46.03
N VAL A 3 53.67 1.27 -45.70
CA VAL A 3 52.27 0.86 -45.93
C VAL A 3 51.34 2.08 -45.77
N VAL A 4 50.39 2.19 -46.69
CA VAL A 4 49.37 3.23 -46.91
C VAL A 4 47.99 2.74 -46.41
N ARG A 5 47.20 3.64 -45.78
CA ARG A 5 45.71 3.84 -45.67
C ARG A 5 44.76 2.59 -45.67
N THR A 6 43.62 2.53 -44.97
CA THR A 6 42.42 3.40 -45.07
C THR A 6 41.36 3.10 -43.96
N THR A 7 40.72 4.17 -43.48
CA THR A 7 39.29 4.38 -43.08
C THR A 7 38.44 3.27 -42.43
N GLY A 8 37.84 3.59 -41.28
CA GLY A 8 36.62 2.97 -40.76
C GLY A 8 36.01 3.80 -39.62
N ARG A 9 34.73 4.16 -39.76
CA ARG A 9 33.93 5.07 -38.92
C ARG A 9 32.98 4.21 -38.06
N SER A 10 32.64 4.72 -36.86
CA SER A 10 31.35 4.50 -36.13
C SER A 10 31.29 3.47 -35.00
N ALA A 11 30.68 3.95 -33.90
CA ALA A 11 30.05 3.29 -32.74
C ALA A 11 31.00 2.56 -31.76
N ALA A 12 30.90 2.70 -30.44
CA ALA A 12 29.72 2.95 -29.63
C ALA A 12 30.03 3.83 -28.39
N VAL A 13 29.32 4.96 -28.33
CA VAL A 13 28.86 5.58 -27.09
C VAL A 13 27.60 4.79 -26.69
N ASP A 14 27.71 3.57 -26.16
CA ASP A 14 26.52 2.83 -25.71
C ASP A 14 26.80 1.58 -24.86
N ASP A 15 27.63 1.64 -23.81
CA ASP A 15 27.75 0.49 -22.87
C ASP A 15 27.47 0.82 -21.39
N ASP A 16 27.34 2.11 -21.02
CA ASP A 16 27.06 2.52 -19.63
C ASP A 16 25.56 2.72 -19.32
N ARG A 17 24.66 2.45 -20.27
CA ARG A 17 23.20 2.62 -20.11
C ARG A 17 22.43 1.32 -19.88
N ARG A 18 23.11 0.17 -19.89
CA ARG A 18 22.46 -1.15 -19.70
C ARG A 18 22.62 -1.72 -18.29
N GLU A 19 23.65 -1.30 -17.56
CA GLU A 19 23.90 -1.76 -16.18
C GLU A 19 23.12 -0.98 -15.10
N PHE A 20 22.65 0.25 -15.39
CA PHE A 20 21.88 1.06 -14.44
C PHE A 20 20.35 0.87 -14.49
N LYS A 21 19.83 0.01 -15.38
CA LYS A 21 18.38 -0.12 -15.59
C LYS A 21 17.70 -1.14 -14.67
N LEU A 22 18.47 -1.96 -13.94
CA LEU A 22 17.94 -3.06 -13.11
C LEU A 22 18.20 -2.93 -11.60
N LEU A 23 18.96 -1.92 -11.15
CA LEU A 23 19.30 -1.72 -9.72
C LEU A 23 18.85 -0.36 -9.16
N GLY A 24 18.05 0.42 -9.90
CA GLY A 24 17.76 1.82 -9.60
C GLY A 24 16.31 2.19 -9.32
N ARG A 25 15.33 1.28 -9.43
CA ARG A 25 13.96 1.58 -9.01
C ARG A 25 13.91 1.53 -7.48
N ARG A 26 14.28 2.65 -6.86
CA ARG A 26 13.92 2.89 -5.47
C ARG A 26 12.41 2.79 -5.41
N GLN A 27 11.89 1.84 -4.63
CA GLN A 27 10.48 1.74 -4.34
C GLN A 27 10.08 3.05 -3.65
N GLN A 28 9.50 3.97 -4.42
CA GLN A 28 9.06 5.23 -3.89
C GLN A 28 7.71 4.94 -3.25
N THR A 29 7.70 4.84 -1.92
CA THR A 29 6.46 4.72 -1.16
C THR A 29 5.50 5.82 -1.62
N GLY A 30 4.34 5.43 -2.12
CA GLY A 30 3.34 6.38 -2.61
C GLY A 30 3.28 6.60 -4.12
N ASP A 31 4.23 6.11 -4.93
CA ASP A 31 4.20 6.30 -6.40
C ASP A 31 3.33 5.20 -7.06
N VAL A 32 2.02 5.44 -7.16
CA VAL A 32 1.06 4.46 -7.67
C VAL A 32 0.98 4.46 -9.20
N ASN A 33 1.49 5.52 -9.84
CA ASN A 33 1.55 5.62 -11.31
C ASN A 33 2.93 5.30 -11.91
N GLY A 34 3.96 5.16 -11.07
CA GLY A 34 5.33 4.80 -11.43
C GLY A 34 6.08 5.88 -12.20
N ASP A 35 5.71 7.15 -12.04
CA ASP A 35 6.31 8.29 -12.75
C ASP A 35 7.54 8.89 -12.04
N GLY A 36 7.90 8.36 -10.87
CA GLY A 36 9.04 8.82 -10.06
C GLY A 36 8.71 9.96 -9.10
N TYR A 37 7.42 10.30 -8.93
CA TYR A 37 6.94 11.23 -7.92
C TYR A 37 5.95 10.53 -6.99
N GLY A 38 6.02 10.82 -5.70
CA GLY A 38 5.06 10.26 -4.75
C GLY A 38 3.67 10.86 -5.00
N ASP A 39 2.66 10.00 -5.04
CA ASP A 39 1.25 10.37 -5.11
C ASP A 39 0.65 10.48 -3.70
N LEU A 40 -0.47 11.21 -3.60
CA LEU A 40 -1.22 11.38 -2.36
C LEU A 40 -2.53 10.59 -2.46
N VAL A 41 -2.72 9.64 -1.55
CA VAL A 41 -3.97 8.90 -1.37
C VAL A 41 -4.63 9.32 -0.07
N THR A 42 -5.88 9.77 -0.12
CA THR A 42 -6.66 10.19 1.05
C THR A 42 -7.96 9.42 1.13
N GLY A 43 -8.45 9.18 2.35
CA GLY A 43 -9.72 8.53 2.60
C GLY A 43 -10.73 9.54 3.16
N ILE A 44 -11.98 9.41 2.73
CA ILE A 44 -13.13 10.11 3.30
C ILE A 44 -14.13 9.03 3.67
N ALA A 45 -13.98 8.50 4.88
CA ALA A 45 -14.73 7.35 5.37
C ALA A 45 -16.15 7.70 5.84
N ASP A 46 -16.38 8.96 6.21
CA ASP A 46 -17.71 9.43 6.56
C ASP A 46 -18.58 9.54 5.31
N ASP A 47 -19.61 8.72 5.27
CA ASP A 47 -20.69 8.78 4.29
C ASP A 47 -21.75 9.78 4.77
N ASP A 48 -21.89 10.87 4.05
CA ASP A 48 -22.82 11.95 4.40
C ASP A 48 -24.18 11.85 3.68
N SER A 49 -24.51 10.67 3.14
CA SER A 49 -25.91 10.32 2.79
C SER A 49 -26.85 10.33 4.01
N LEU A 50 -26.32 10.57 5.21
CA LEU A 50 -27.04 10.78 6.46
C LEU A 50 -27.29 12.26 6.83
N MET A 51 -26.59 13.27 6.26
CA MET A 51 -26.87 14.70 6.56
C MET A 51 -27.36 15.55 5.39
N ASN A 52 -27.62 14.96 4.21
CA ASN A 52 -28.22 15.64 3.06
C ASN A 52 -27.48 16.93 2.66
N ALA A 53 -26.16 16.96 2.79
CA ALA A 53 -25.34 18.10 2.42
C ALA A 53 -24.74 17.96 1.02
N THR A 54 -24.56 19.10 0.34
CA THR A 54 -23.85 19.17 -0.94
C THR A 54 -22.34 18.99 -0.73
N GLY A 55 -21.70 18.07 -1.47
CA GLY A 55 -20.27 17.79 -1.35
C GLY A 55 -19.92 16.59 -0.45
N ALA A 56 -20.92 15.79 -0.07
CA ALA A 56 -20.77 14.52 0.61
C ALA A 56 -19.87 13.52 -0.14
N ALA A 57 -19.18 12.65 0.59
CA ALA A 57 -18.55 11.45 0.03
C ALA A 57 -19.63 10.51 -0.55
N HIS A 58 -19.20 9.59 -1.42
CA HIS A 58 -20.08 8.54 -1.92
C HIS A 58 -20.59 7.64 -0.77
N ARG A 59 -21.72 6.96 -1.02
CA ARG A 59 -22.28 5.98 -0.08
C ARG A 59 -21.19 4.98 0.35
N GLY A 60 -21.07 4.75 1.66
CA GLY A 60 -20.07 3.87 2.26
C GLY A 60 -18.67 4.47 2.39
N GLY A 61 -18.43 5.71 1.93
CA GLY A 61 -17.12 6.36 1.93
C GLY A 61 -16.38 6.23 0.60
N GLU A 62 -15.25 6.92 0.49
CA GLU A 62 -14.43 6.97 -0.71
C GLU A 62 -12.94 7.15 -0.42
N ILE A 63 -12.12 6.89 -1.44
CA ILE A 63 -10.74 7.33 -1.50
C ILE A 63 -10.54 8.29 -2.67
N GLN A 64 -9.53 9.13 -2.53
CA GLN A 64 -9.12 10.10 -3.55
C GLN A 64 -7.62 9.96 -3.80
N VAL A 65 -7.21 10.03 -5.06
CA VAL A 65 -5.81 9.98 -5.49
C VAL A 65 -5.46 11.26 -6.22
N LEU A 66 -4.44 11.96 -5.73
CA LEU A 66 -3.81 13.10 -6.37
C LEU A 66 -2.40 12.68 -6.81
N TYR A 67 -2.18 12.67 -8.11
CA TYR A 67 -0.89 12.30 -8.69
C TYR A 67 0.17 13.38 -8.50
N GLY A 68 1.35 12.97 -8.06
CA GLY A 68 2.53 13.79 -7.87
C GLY A 68 3.13 14.29 -9.17
N SER A 69 4.09 15.20 -9.02
CA SER A 69 4.93 15.66 -10.13
C SER A 69 6.24 16.23 -9.59
N ALA A 70 7.13 16.65 -10.51
CA ALA A 70 8.33 17.42 -10.16
C ALA A 70 8.06 18.68 -9.34
N ARG A 71 6.83 19.20 -9.38
CA ARG A 71 6.39 20.38 -8.63
C ARG A 71 5.56 20.03 -7.39
N GLY A 72 5.46 18.75 -7.05
CA GLY A 72 4.51 18.23 -6.06
C GLY A 72 3.10 18.10 -6.62
N ILE A 73 2.12 18.06 -5.72
CA ILE A 73 0.69 18.02 -6.05
C ILE A 73 0.24 19.37 -6.63
N GLY A 74 -0.45 19.33 -7.76
CA GLY A 74 -0.92 20.54 -8.45
C GLY A 74 -2.07 21.22 -7.71
N VAL A 75 -1.98 22.53 -7.50
CA VAL A 75 -3.11 23.31 -6.98
C VAL A 75 -4.27 23.25 -7.99
N GLY A 76 -5.44 22.78 -7.54
CA GLY A 76 -6.64 22.64 -8.38
C GLY A 76 -6.71 21.33 -9.19
N GLN A 77 -5.74 20.43 -9.03
CA GLN A 77 -5.82 19.09 -9.59
C GLN A 77 -7.09 18.38 -9.11
N GLN A 78 -7.84 17.81 -10.05
CA GLN A 78 -8.99 16.98 -9.72
C GLN A 78 -8.49 15.58 -9.32
N PRO A 79 -8.90 15.04 -8.17
CA PRO A 79 -8.51 13.70 -7.77
C PRO A 79 -9.20 12.65 -8.65
N GLN A 80 -8.55 11.49 -8.81
CA GLN A 80 -9.28 10.27 -9.12
C GLN A 80 -10.02 9.84 -7.85
N VAL A 81 -11.33 9.59 -7.95
CA VAL A 81 -12.16 9.13 -6.83
C VAL A 81 -12.55 7.67 -7.06
N LEU A 82 -12.40 6.83 -6.03
CA LEU A 82 -12.80 5.42 -6.04
C LEU A 82 -13.59 5.11 -4.77
N HIS A 83 -14.66 4.32 -4.90
CA HIS A 83 -15.54 3.92 -3.81
C HIS A 83 -16.15 2.54 -4.13
N GLN A 84 -16.88 1.92 -3.20
CA GLN A 84 -17.39 0.55 -3.38
C GLN A 84 -18.44 0.39 -4.50
N ALA A 85 -19.03 1.47 -5.00
CA ALA A 85 -19.89 1.45 -6.18
C ALA A 85 -19.14 1.76 -7.50
N THR A 86 -17.83 2.00 -7.45
CA THR A 86 -16.99 2.08 -8.66
C THR A 86 -16.85 0.69 -9.28
N ALA A 87 -17.03 0.59 -10.60
CA ALA A 87 -16.94 -0.69 -11.31
C ALA A 87 -15.59 -1.39 -11.08
N GLY A 88 -15.66 -2.65 -10.63
CA GLY A 88 -14.50 -3.50 -10.36
C GLY A 88 -13.96 -3.39 -8.93
N VAL A 89 -14.45 -2.46 -8.09
CA VAL A 89 -14.17 -2.47 -6.65
C VAL A 89 -15.00 -3.58 -6.00
N PRO A 90 -14.40 -4.54 -5.28
CA PRO A 90 -15.14 -5.58 -4.57
C PRO A 90 -16.02 -5.03 -3.44
N GLY A 91 -17.14 -5.71 -3.17
CA GLY A 91 -18.13 -5.31 -2.16
C GLY A 91 -19.34 -4.61 -2.78
N THR A 92 -20.24 -4.10 -1.94
CA THR A 92 -21.37 -3.27 -2.35
C THR A 92 -21.42 -2.06 -1.44
N ALA A 93 -21.63 -0.87 -1.99
CA ALA A 93 -21.71 0.34 -1.17
C ALA A 93 -23.00 0.38 -0.33
N GLU A 94 -22.82 0.35 0.98
CA GLU A 94 -23.84 0.43 2.02
C GLU A 94 -23.54 1.61 2.96
N ASN A 95 -24.55 2.05 3.72
CA ASN A 95 -24.37 3.19 4.60
C ASN A 95 -23.51 2.78 5.81
N GLY A 96 -22.41 3.49 6.02
CA GLY A 96 -21.55 3.25 7.18
C GLY A 96 -20.50 2.15 6.99
N ASP A 97 -20.17 1.76 5.75
CA ASP A 97 -19.06 0.82 5.47
C ASP A 97 -17.70 1.39 5.87
N GLN A 98 -17.54 2.70 5.73
CA GLN A 98 -16.32 3.43 6.05
C GLN A 98 -15.15 3.06 5.12
N PHE A 99 -15.41 2.88 3.82
CA PHE A 99 -14.38 2.69 2.80
C PHE A 99 -13.41 3.86 2.81
N GLY A 100 -12.14 3.58 3.03
CA GLY A 100 -11.12 4.61 3.18
C GLY A 100 -10.84 5.01 4.63
N GLN A 101 -11.44 4.33 5.62
CA GLN A 101 -11.17 4.57 7.05
C GLN A 101 -9.72 4.28 7.42
N SER A 102 -9.12 3.30 6.77
CA SER A 102 -7.70 3.01 6.87
C SER A 102 -7.09 2.83 5.48
N LEU A 103 -5.85 3.30 5.32
CA LEU A 103 -5.15 3.29 4.05
C LEU A 103 -3.70 2.89 4.24
N SER A 104 -3.17 2.13 3.28
CA SER A 104 -1.74 1.90 3.15
C SER A 104 -1.32 1.83 1.71
N VAL A 105 -0.08 2.22 1.44
CA VAL A 105 0.50 2.23 0.10
C VAL A 105 1.80 1.43 0.09
N GLY A 106 1.93 0.48 -0.84
CA GLY A 106 3.08 -0.40 -0.96
C GLY A 106 2.94 -1.36 -2.14
N ASP A 107 4.04 -1.91 -2.64
CA ASP A 107 4.01 -2.79 -3.83
C ASP A 107 3.88 -4.27 -3.41
N VAL A 108 2.69 -4.84 -3.55
CA VAL A 108 2.37 -6.22 -3.13
C VAL A 108 2.81 -7.25 -4.17
N ASP A 109 3.00 -6.85 -5.43
CA ASP A 109 3.39 -7.76 -6.52
C ASP A 109 4.76 -7.51 -7.13
N ALA A 110 5.55 -6.62 -6.54
CA ALA A 110 6.88 -6.26 -7.01
C ALA A 110 6.89 -5.88 -8.51
N ASP A 111 5.84 -5.24 -9.01
CA ASP A 111 5.74 -4.80 -10.40
C ASP A 111 6.34 -3.40 -10.64
N GLY A 112 6.69 -2.71 -9.53
CA GLY A 112 7.29 -1.39 -9.52
C GLY A 112 6.30 -0.24 -9.43
N TYR A 113 5.00 -0.52 -9.29
CA TYR A 113 3.96 0.46 -8.99
C TYR A 113 3.45 0.25 -7.56
N ALA A 114 3.26 1.32 -6.80
CA ALA A 114 2.69 1.17 -5.48
C ALA A 114 1.19 0.84 -5.57
N ASP A 115 0.73 -0.11 -4.74
CA ASP A 115 -0.68 -0.46 -4.57
C ASP A 115 -1.30 0.25 -3.40
N VAL A 116 -2.63 0.26 -3.33
CA VAL A 116 -3.39 0.84 -2.21
C VAL A 116 -4.23 -0.24 -1.54
N LEU A 117 -3.99 -0.47 -0.25
CA LEU A 117 -4.86 -1.26 0.61
C LEU A 117 -5.83 -0.33 1.33
N VAL A 118 -7.13 -0.58 1.17
CA VAL A 118 -8.22 0.23 1.70
C VAL A 118 -9.03 -0.60 2.70
N GLY A 119 -9.13 -0.14 3.94
CA GLY A 119 -10.03 -0.73 4.94
C GLY A 119 -11.44 -0.14 4.88
N SER A 120 -12.43 -0.98 5.12
CA SER A 120 -13.85 -0.64 5.26
C SER A 120 -14.42 -1.42 6.47
N PRO A 121 -14.08 -0.99 7.71
CA PRO A 121 -14.40 -1.74 8.93
C PRO A 121 -15.89 -1.80 9.28
N GLY A 122 -16.73 -0.97 8.64
CA GLY A 122 -18.17 -0.98 8.80
C GLY A 122 -18.92 -1.95 7.89
N GLU A 123 -18.26 -2.45 6.82
CA GLU A 123 -18.87 -3.34 5.82
C GLU A 123 -19.59 -4.53 6.46
N ALA A 124 -20.79 -4.83 5.96
CA ALA A 124 -21.49 -6.05 6.33
C ALA A 124 -20.97 -7.28 5.58
N VAL A 125 -20.68 -8.36 6.31
CA VAL A 125 -20.42 -9.67 5.69
C VAL A 125 -21.69 -10.52 5.76
N GLY A 126 -22.51 -10.43 4.72
CA GLY A 126 -23.82 -11.09 4.67
C GLY A 126 -24.84 -10.40 5.59
N LYS A 127 -25.03 -10.91 6.81
CA LYS A 127 -25.91 -10.29 7.83
C LYS A 127 -25.12 -9.76 9.04
N LEU A 128 -23.80 -9.82 8.97
CA LEU A 128 -22.90 -9.49 10.06
C LEU A 128 -22.44 -8.04 9.86
N GLU A 129 -23.24 -7.11 10.37
CA GLU A 129 -22.96 -5.68 10.34
C GLU A 129 -21.61 -5.36 11.01
N GLY A 130 -20.80 -4.49 10.40
CA GLY A 130 -19.50 -4.10 10.95
C GLY A 130 -18.49 -5.24 11.11
N ALA A 131 -18.69 -6.35 10.40
CA ALA A 131 -17.68 -7.41 10.30
C ALA A 131 -16.43 -6.91 9.57
N GLY A 132 -16.63 -6.07 8.56
CA GLY A 132 -15.58 -5.34 7.87
C GLY A 132 -14.95 -6.08 6.68
N THR A 133 -14.26 -5.31 5.84
CA THR A 133 -13.49 -5.80 4.68
C THR A 133 -12.23 -4.97 4.45
N ALA A 134 -11.28 -5.51 3.70
CA ALA A 134 -10.16 -4.77 3.13
C ALA A 134 -10.06 -5.03 1.62
N VAL A 135 -9.78 -4.00 0.84
CA VAL A 135 -9.65 -4.05 -0.62
C VAL A 135 -8.26 -3.60 -1.05
N LEU A 136 -7.54 -4.44 -1.80
CA LEU A 136 -6.31 -4.08 -2.49
C LEU A 136 -6.63 -3.61 -3.91
N LEU A 137 -6.21 -2.38 -4.24
CA LEU A 137 -6.28 -1.77 -5.56
C LEU A 137 -4.87 -1.65 -6.14
N ARG A 138 -4.69 -1.94 -7.42
CA ARG A 138 -3.36 -2.05 -8.03
C ARG A 138 -2.85 -0.72 -8.56
N GLY A 139 -1.57 -0.43 -8.36
CA GLY A 139 -0.87 0.60 -9.12
C GLY A 139 -0.72 0.20 -10.59
N SER A 140 -0.51 1.17 -11.48
CA SER A 140 -0.19 0.91 -12.89
C SER A 140 0.39 2.14 -13.57
N ALA A 141 0.95 1.99 -14.77
CA ALA A 141 1.42 3.15 -15.56
C ALA A 141 0.34 4.21 -15.86
N SER A 142 -0.94 3.85 -15.76
CA SER A 142 -2.07 4.77 -15.91
C SER A 142 -2.59 5.31 -14.58
N GLY A 143 -1.91 4.99 -13.47
CA GLY A 143 -2.33 5.27 -12.11
C GLY A 143 -3.07 4.11 -11.44
N LEU A 144 -3.68 4.39 -10.29
CA LEU A 144 -4.41 3.40 -9.49
C LEU A 144 -5.59 2.82 -10.29
N THR A 145 -5.77 1.50 -10.28
CA THR A 145 -6.77 0.79 -11.06
C THR A 145 -7.58 -0.21 -10.23
N THR A 146 -8.80 -0.49 -10.69
CA THR A 146 -9.67 -1.56 -10.16
C THR A 146 -9.43 -2.91 -10.86
N ALA A 147 -8.60 -2.94 -11.91
CA ALA A 147 -8.24 -4.18 -12.56
C ALA A 147 -7.47 -5.09 -11.58
N LYS A 148 -7.96 -6.33 -11.42
CA LYS A 148 -7.43 -7.31 -10.45
C LYS A 148 -7.52 -6.84 -8.99
N ALA A 149 -8.47 -5.96 -8.66
CA ALA A 149 -8.75 -5.62 -7.27
C ALA A 149 -9.11 -6.89 -6.47
N VAL A 150 -8.62 -6.96 -5.24
CA VAL A 150 -8.84 -8.11 -4.34
C VAL A 150 -9.53 -7.63 -3.07
N GLY A 151 -10.74 -8.12 -2.80
CA GLY A 151 -11.45 -7.89 -1.55
C GLY A 151 -11.25 -9.08 -0.61
N VAL A 152 -11.02 -8.81 0.67
CA VAL A 152 -10.78 -9.82 1.70
C VAL A 152 -11.58 -9.51 2.96
N THR A 153 -12.24 -10.53 3.46
CA THR A 153 -12.94 -10.57 4.75
C THR A 153 -12.49 -11.82 5.52
N GLN A 154 -12.84 -11.93 6.80
CA GLN A 154 -12.58 -13.16 7.58
C GLN A 154 -13.28 -14.40 7.03
N ASN A 155 -14.37 -14.24 6.25
CA ASN A 155 -15.06 -15.34 5.59
C ASN A 155 -14.47 -15.71 4.22
N THR A 156 -13.40 -15.03 3.78
CA THR A 156 -12.76 -15.34 2.50
C THR A 156 -12.02 -16.68 2.61
N ALA A 157 -12.21 -17.58 1.65
CA ALA A 157 -11.62 -18.90 1.68
C ALA A 157 -10.07 -18.84 1.83
N GLY A 158 -9.55 -19.54 2.85
CA GLY A 158 -8.12 -19.55 3.18
C GLY A 158 -7.70 -18.52 4.22
N VAL A 159 -8.53 -17.53 4.54
CA VAL A 159 -8.33 -16.63 5.68
C VAL A 159 -8.73 -17.37 6.97
N PRO A 160 -7.86 -17.43 7.99
CA PRO A 160 -8.21 -18.02 9.27
C PRO A 160 -9.30 -17.24 10.01
N GLY A 161 -10.10 -17.95 10.79
CA GLY A 161 -11.19 -17.37 11.58
C GLY A 161 -12.52 -17.36 10.83
N ALA A 162 -13.49 -16.63 11.38
CA ALA A 162 -14.79 -16.38 10.79
C ALA A 162 -15.18 -14.94 11.12
N ALA A 163 -15.95 -14.31 10.25
CA ALA A 163 -16.50 -12.99 10.56
C ALA A 163 -17.60 -13.10 11.62
N GLU A 164 -17.64 -12.11 12.50
CA GLU A 164 -18.66 -11.87 13.52
C GLU A 164 -19.13 -10.40 13.43
N THR A 165 -20.30 -10.12 13.98
CA THR A 165 -20.84 -8.76 14.01
C THR A 165 -19.92 -7.85 14.82
N GLY A 166 -19.41 -6.80 14.17
CA GLY A 166 -18.61 -5.76 14.81
C GLY A 166 -17.13 -6.08 14.97
N ASP A 167 -16.57 -7.09 14.30
CA ASP A 167 -15.12 -7.41 14.35
C ASP A 167 -14.23 -6.31 13.77
N GLN A 168 -14.78 -5.54 12.82
CA GLN A 168 -14.12 -4.42 12.17
C GLN A 168 -12.85 -4.81 11.41
N PHE A 169 -12.88 -5.91 10.65
CA PHE A 169 -11.81 -6.25 9.72
C PHE A 169 -11.57 -5.07 8.77
N GLY A 170 -10.31 -4.63 8.62
CA GLY A 170 -10.00 -3.38 7.91
C GLY A 170 -9.93 -2.15 8.83
N GLY A 171 -10.04 -2.33 10.16
CA GLY A 171 -9.91 -1.25 11.14
C GLY A 171 -8.55 -0.54 11.06
N THR A 172 -7.50 -1.28 10.69
CA THR A 172 -6.23 -0.71 10.22
C THR A 172 -5.75 -1.47 8.99
N ALA A 173 -5.02 -0.80 8.10
CA ALA A 173 -4.46 -1.39 6.89
C ALA A 173 -2.97 -1.03 6.80
N HIS A 174 -2.12 -2.02 6.53
CA HIS A 174 -0.68 -1.82 6.31
C HIS A 174 -0.16 -2.72 5.21
N LEU A 175 0.65 -2.13 4.33
CA LEU A 175 1.48 -2.80 3.35
C LEU A 175 2.94 -2.60 3.74
N ALA A 176 3.67 -3.68 4.01
CA ALA A 176 5.08 -3.63 4.36
C ALA A 176 5.80 -4.91 3.98
N ASP A 177 7.00 -4.82 3.41
CA ASP A 177 7.86 -5.98 3.18
C ASP A 177 8.51 -6.41 4.51
N LEU A 178 7.81 -7.27 5.25
CA LEU A 178 8.18 -7.75 6.58
C LEU A 178 9.23 -8.87 6.48
N ASN A 179 9.21 -9.63 5.39
CA ASN A 179 10.06 -10.80 5.19
C ASN A 179 11.30 -10.53 4.32
N ARG A 180 11.38 -9.35 3.68
CA ARG A 180 12.44 -8.90 2.75
C ARG A 180 12.51 -9.69 1.44
N ASP A 181 11.38 -10.13 0.91
CA ASP A 181 11.29 -10.81 -0.39
C ASP A 181 11.02 -9.85 -1.56
N GLY A 182 10.89 -8.54 -1.27
CA GLY A 182 10.65 -7.49 -2.24
C GLY A 182 9.17 -7.26 -2.56
N ARG A 183 8.25 -8.00 -1.92
CA ARG A 183 6.80 -7.79 -2.01
C ARG A 183 6.28 -7.36 -0.64
N ALA A 184 5.38 -6.39 -0.62
CA ALA A 184 4.73 -6.01 0.61
C ALA A 184 3.78 -7.13 1.10
N GLU A 185 3.94 -7.54 2.36
CA GLU A 185 2.90 -8.24 3.10
C GLU A 185 1.70 -7.33 3.32
N THR A 186 0.52 -7.93 3.31
CA THR A 186 -0.72 -7.31 3.75
C THR A 186 -0.94 -7.58 5.23
N VAL A 187 -1.12 -6.53 6.02
CA VAL A 187 -1.46 -6.59 7.44
C VAL A 187 -2.74 -5.81 7.65
N VAL A 188 -3.77 -6.49 8.18
CA VAL A 188 -5.08 -5.89 8.45
C VAL A 188 -5.42 -6.05 9.92
N GLY A 189 -5.87 -4.96 10.53
CA GLY A 189 -6.37 -4.95 11.91
C GLY A 189 -7.81 -5.40 11.98
N VAL A 190 -8.10 -6.19 13.01
CA VAL A 190 -9.43 -6.69 13.38
C VAL A 190 -9.63 -6.38 14.86
N PRO A 191 -9.73 -5.10 15.23
CA PRO A 191 -9.54 -4.65 16.61
C PRO A 191 -10.59 -5.19 17.57
N ARG A 192 -11.76 -5.57 17.08
CA ARG A 192 -12.87 -6.07 17.90
C ARG A 192 -13.07 -7.57 17.81
N GLU A 193 -12.20 -8.27 17.07
CA GLU A 193 -12.19 -9.73 17.00
C GLU A 193 -12.11 -10.33 18.41
N ASN A 194 -13.14 -11.10 18.76
CA ASN A 194 -13.26 -11.77 20.05
C ASN A 194 -13.09 -10.80 21.26
N SER A 195 -12.26 -11.18 22.24
CA SER A 195 -12.13 -10.43 23.50
C SER A 195 -11.07 -9.34 23.48
N ASP A 196 -10.10 -9.38 22.57
CA ASP A 196 -8.93 -8.52 22.63
C ASP A 196 -8.31 -8.14 21.29
N GLY A 197 -8.90 -8.51 20.15
CA GLY A 197 -8.51 -8.07 18.81
C GLY A 197 -7.41 -8.89 18.15
N CYS A 198 -7.31 -8.80 16.83
CA CYS A 198 -6.34 -9.53 16.02
C CYS A 198 -5.69 -8.67 14.92
N LEU A 199 -4.61 -9.21 14.36
CA LEU A 199 -4.06 -8.84 13.07
C LEU A 199 -4.17 -10.04 12.13
N TRP A 200 -4.72 -9.84 10.94
CA TRP A 200 -4.53 -10.75 9.83
C TRP A 200 -3.29 -10.36 9.03
N VAL A 201 -2.42 -11.33 8.73
CA VAL A 201 -1.18 -11.12 7.97
C VAL A 201 -1.09 -12.12 6.83
N ALA A 202 -0.88 -11.62 5.61
CA ALA A 202 -0.70 -12.43 4.41
C ALA A 202 0.50 -11.96 3.59
N ARG A 203 1.26 -12.91 3.04
CA ARG A 203 2.39 -12.63 2.14
C ARG A 203 1.93 -12.02 0.82
N GLY A 204 2.74 -11.12 0.27
CA GLY A 204 2.50 -10.57 -1.06
C GLY A 204 2.76 -11.60 -2.18
N SER A 205 2.10 -11.40 -3.33
CA SER A 205 2.32 -12.21 -4.53
C SER A 205 1.90 -11.47 -5.78
N ALA A 206 2.20 -12.04 -6.96
CA ALA A 206 1.77 -11.48 -8.24
C ALA A 206 0.24 -11.33 -8.39
N ALA A 207 -0.53 -12.04 -7.58
CA ALA A 207 -1.99 -12.00 -7.58
C ALA A 207 -2.57 -11.19 -6.41
N GLY A 208 -1.73 -10.53 -5.59
CA GLY A 208 -2.13 -9.91 -4.33
C GLY A 208 -1.83 -10.80 -3.12
N PRO A 209 -2.58 -10.65 -2.00
CA PRO A 209 -2.30 -11.36 -0.75
C PRO A 209 -2.49 -12.88 -0.91
N VAL A 210 -1.53 -13.66 -0.42
CA VAL A 210 -1.62 -15.12 -0.37
C VAL A 210 -2.50 -15.54 0.79
N LEU A 211 -3.77 -15.87 0.50
CA LEU A 211 -4.76 -16.22 1.52
C LEU A 211 -4.42 -17.55 2.21
N GLY A 212 -4.11 -18.59 1.44
CA GLY A 212 -3.75 -19.92 1.98
C GLY A 212 -2.45 -19.86 2.77
N GLY A 213 -2.52 -20.18 4.06
CA GLY A 213 -1.36 -20.10 4.96
C GLY A 213 -1.11 -18.69 5.52
N SER A 214 -2.05 -17.75 5.35
CA SER A 214 -2.08 -16.50 6.11
C SER A 214 -2.30 -16.76 7.60
N VAL A 215 -1.99 -15.76 8.43
CA VAL A 215 -1.92 -15.91 9.89
C VAL A 215 -2.82 -14.89 10.57
N ASN A 216 -3.55 -15.33 11.61
CA ASN A 216 -4.16 -14.43 12.59
C ASN A 216 -3.28 -14.37 13.85
N LEU A 217 -2.82 -13.18 14.18
CA LEU A 217 -2.14 -12.88 15.44
C LEU A 217 -3.16 -12.21 16.35
N CYS A 218 -3.69 -12.97 17.30
CA CYS A 218 -4.76 -12.51 18.19
C CYS A 218 -4.23 -12.27 19.59
N GLY A 219 -4.51 -11.09 20.17
CA GLY A 219 -3.93 -10.57 21.42
C GLY A 219 -3.28 -11.58 22.36
N LYS A 220 -3.98 -11.98 23.42
CA LYS A 220 -3.44 -12.89 24.46
C LYS A 220 -3.13 -14.28 23.92
N SER A 221 -3.87 -14.78 22.94
CA SER A 221 -3.66 -16.13 22.39
C SER A 221 -2.37 -16.25 21.58
N ALA A 222 -1.86 -15.15 21.03
CA ALA A 222 -0.55 -15.03 20.41
C ALA A 222 0.58 -14.73 21.42
N GLY A 223 0.28 -14.74 22.73
CA GLY A 223 1.24 -14.42 23.79
C GLY A 223 1.52 -12.92 23.97
N ILE A 224 0.72 -12.05 23.36
CA ILE A 224 0.88 -10.59 23.45
C ILE A 224 0.29 -10.10 24.78
N SER A 225 1.03 -9.24 25.48
CA SER A 225 0.55 -8.61 26.72
C SER A 225 -0.52 -7.56 26.44
N VAL A 226 -1.78 -7.98 26.42
CA VAL A 226 -2.92 -7.07 26.33
C VAL A 226 -3.42 -6.70 27.74
N ARG A 227 -3.52 -5.39 28.05
CA ARG A 227 -4.04 -4.88 29.33
C ARG A 227 -5.51 -4.45 29.16
N GLY A 228 -6.33 -4.74 30.17
CA GLY A 228 -7.78 -4.52 30.12
C GLY A 228 -8.55 -5.71 29.52
N SER A 229 -9.88 -5.68 29.65
CA SER A 229 -10.78 -6.73 29.16
C SER A 229 -11.10 -6.63 27.67
N LYS A 230 -10.74 -5.52 27.01
CA LYS A 230 -11.02 -5.21 25.59
C LYS A 230 -9.85 -4.43 24.96
N GLY A 231 -8.63 -4.97 24.99
CA GLY A 231 -7.45 -4.17 24.65
C GLY A 231 -7.27 -3.79 23.17
N TYR A 232 -8.28 -4.07 22.33
CA TYR A 232 -8.38 -3.68 20.92
C TYR A 232 -7.07 -3.83 20.13
N PHE A 233 -6.41 -4.98 20.29
CA PHE A 233 -5.17 -5.29 19.57
C PHE A 233 -5.44 -5.22 18.07
N GLY A 234 -4.58 -4.50 17.35
CA GLY A 234 -4.77 -4.21 15.94
C GLY A 234 -5.58 -2.95 15.64
N ALA A 235 -6.02 -2.17 16.64
CA ALA A 235 -6.66 -0.86 16.42
C ALA A 235 -5.68 0.23 15.97
N ALA A 236 -4.39 0.01 16.16
CA ALA A 236 -3.33 0.88 15.67
C ALA A 236 -2.14 0.02 15.29
N VAL A 237 -1.70 0.14 14.04
CA VAL A 237 -0.48 -0.46 13.53
C VAL A 237 0.32 0.66 12.86
N ALA A 238 1.64 0.57 12.92
CA ALA A 238 2.52 1.52 12.25
C ALA A 238 3.36 0.75 11.22
N GLY A 239 3.49 1.30 10.01
CA GLY A 239 4.37 0.75 8.99
C GLY A 239 5.77 1.36 9.07
N PRO A 240 6.86 0.60 8.85
CA PRO A 240 8.16 1.19 8.61
C PRO A 240 8.15 1.88 7.24
N HIS A 241 8.44 3.18 7.20
CA HIS A 241 8.88 3.81 5.96
C HIS A 241 10.28 3.26 5.65
N ILE A 242 10.42 2.43 4.61
CA ILE A 242 11.75 2.01 4.15
C ILE A 242 12.40 3.21 3.45
N ALA A 243 13.04 4.09 4.22
CA ALA A 243 14.01 5.02 3.69
C ALA A 243 15.21 4.19 3.23
N GLY A 244 15.33 3.97 1.92
CA GLY A 244 16.48 3.26 1.33
C GLY A 244 17.78 3.88 1.84
N GLN A 245 18.62 3.08 2.50
CA GLN A 245 19.88 3.55 3.07
C GLN A 245 20.71 4.25 2.00
N ALA A 246 21.03 5.52 2.22
CA ALA A 246 22.03 6.22 1.44
C ALA A 246 23.35 5.44 1.58
N GLY A 247 23.86 4.93 0.45
CA GLY A 247 25.18 4.33 0.38
C GLY A 247 26.20 5.28 1.01
N ARG A 248 26.97 4.76 1.98
CA ARG A 248 28.09 5.48 2.57
C ARG A 248 29.03 5.89 1.44
N GLY A 249 29.18 7.20 1.27
CA GLY A 249 30.04 7.80 0.27
C GLY A 249 31.44 7.21 0.31
N HIS A 250 31.98 6.99 -0.88
CA HIS A 250 33.36 6.63 -1.13
C HIS A 250 34.32 7.49 -0.30
N GLY A 251 35.22 6.81 0.40
CA GLY A 251 36.35 7.45 1.07
C GLY A 251 37.27 8.10 0.04
N HIS A 252 37.52 9.39 0.19
CA HIS A 252 38.75 9.99 -0.26
C HIS A 252 39.67 10.15 0.94
N GLY A 253 40.58 9.19 1.09
CA GLY A 253 41.80 9.37 1.87
C GLY A 253 42.83 10.13 1.04
N GLY A 254 43.52 11.07 1.68
CA GLY A 254 44.69 11.76 1.13
C GLY A 254 45.03 13.05 1.88
N PRO A 255 46.11 13.11 2.67
CA PRO A 255 46.48 14.25 3.51
C PRO A 255 47.47 15.17 2.80
N PHE A 256 47.32 16.49 2.86
CA PHE A 256 48.45 17.42 2.68
C PHE A 256 48.27 18.70 3.50
N ALA A 257 49.27 18.96 4.34
CA ALA A 257 49.46 20.16 5.14
C ALA A 257 50.48 21.11 4.48
N TYR A 258 50.58 22.32 5.06
CA TYR A 258 51.49 23.47 4.85
C TYR A 258 50.98 24.57 3.90
N GLY A 259 51.01 25.85 4.27
CA GLY A 259 51.61 26.50 5.44
C GLY A 259 51.22 27.98 5.57
N SER A 260 51.56 28.55 6.72
CA SER A 260 51.46 29.99 7.03
C SER A 260 52.67 30.76 6.48
N PRO A 261 52.53 32.07 6.26
CA PRO A 261 53.51 33.06 6.70
C PRO A 261 53.16 33.63 8.08
#